data_AF-A0A1W2AEL1-F1
#
_entry.id   AF-A0A1W2AEL1-F1
#
_cell.length_a   1.000
_cell.length_b   1.000
_cell.length_c   1.000
_cell.angle_alpha   90.00
_cell.angle_beta   90.00
_cell.angle_gamma   90.00
#
_symmetry.space_group_name_H-M   'P 1'
#
loop_
_entity.id
_entity.type
_entity.pdbx_description
1 polymer ?
#
loop_
_entity_poly.entity_id
_entity_poly.type
_entity_poly.pdbx_seq_one_letter_code
_entity_poly.pdbx_strand_id
1 'polypeptide(L)'
;MAHIKGTNPILMADVPDPDVIRVDDTYYMINTTMHFMPGGEILRSYDLINWEHETYVFDTIDGTPAQKLEGDLNIYGKGMWAGTIRHHEGTFYVAFSCNDTKKTYLYRSKDIKGPWKRNIIEGFYYDMSLLFDGKRAFVVHGNTEVYLTELNSDLTGPAEGGISRLIVNDPDPKILGYEGSHLYKIDGRYYLFLIHSLPDRWMRTEALYVSDSLEGEFRGGDIYCESLSDRPDGLAQGGIVEGPNGDHHAVLFRDNGALGRIPVVVPVTKTEEGFAFKKPSKCIENTSTRPDHVYKPLAGSDDFKADPDKDSFGFKSLWQFNHEPDLSLIRRDEEKGEVYVRTAKVTDKVTQAKNMLTQRTLGPLCSAEVTVDASRLKEGDTAGLMLLQGKYSYVGITVKDGTYYAVMDAAGETREEILADDKIRLRAECDFTDGKDEVRYFANGRAIGEPFHMEFTLEHFTGARFALFVYSKKEAGGEAGFSDFVYGR
;
A
#
# COMPACT_ATOMS: atom_id res chain seq x y z
N MET A 1 10.32 21.91 -18.81
CA MET A 1 8.91 21.55 -18.59
C MET A 1 8.26 21.21 -19.93
N ALA A 2 7.35 20.24 -19.95
CA ALA A 2 6.51 19.94 -21.13
C ALA A 2 5.14 19.43 -20.70
N HIS A 3 4.13 19.61 -21.56
CA HIS A 3 2.81 19.01 -21.33
C HIS A 3 2.84 17.51 -21.68
N ILE A 4 2.43 16.68 -20.73
CA ILE A 4 2.35 15.24 -20.85
C ILE A 4 0.87 14.83 -20.76
N LYS A 5 0.49 13.83 -21.55
CA LYS A 5 -0.82 13.19 -21.48
C LYS A 5 -0.70 11.83 -20.81
N GLY A 6 -1.75 11.45 -20.10
CA GLY A 6 -1.83 10.15 -19.43
C GLY A 6 -3.26 9.69 -19.27
N THR A 7 -3.39 8.62 -18.49
CA THR A 7 -4.67 7.96 -18.27
C THR A 7 -4.91 7.80 -16.79
N ASN A 8 -6.09 8.17 -16.32
CA ASN A 8 -6.63 7.72 -15.05
C ASN A 8 -7.21 6.30 -15.18
N PRO A 9 -7.07 5.45 -14.16
CA PRO A 9 -6.32 5.64 -12.91
C PRO A 9 -4.82 5.80 -13.17
N ILE A 10 -4.15 6.69 -12.43
CA ILE A 10 -2.72 7.00 -12.65
C ILE A 10 -1.81 5.81 -12.30
N LEU A 11 -2.28 4.92 -11.43
CA LEU A 11 -1.68 3.62 -11.16
C LEU A 11 -2.77 2.57 -11.10
N MET A 12 -2.65 1.52 -11.90
CA MET A 12 -3.53 0.34 -11.83
C MET A 12 -2.98 -0.65 -10.80
N ALA A 13 -2.82 -0.21 -9.54
CA ALA A 13 -2.24 -1.00 -8.46
C ALA A 13 -2.79 -0.52 -7.11
N ASP A 14 -2.77 -1.37 -6.09
CA ASP A 14 -3.14 -1.00 -4.72
C ASP A 14 -2.15 0.03 -4.13
N VAL A 15 -2.56 1.30 -4.18
CA VAL A 15 -1.84 2.46 -3.64
C VAL A 15 -2.85 3.35 -2.88
N PRO A 16 -3.27 2.91 -1.69
CA PRO A 16 -4.33 3.57 -0.93
C PRO A 16 -3.88 4.74 -0.08
N ASP A 17 -4.86 5.53 0.36
CA ASP A 17 -4.72 6.62 1.34
C ASP A 17 -3.59 7.61 0.94
N PRO A 18 -3.60 8.14 -0.29
CA PRO A 18 -2.51 8.96 -0.81
C PRO A 18 -2.48 10.33 -0.12
N ASP A 19 -1.35 10.70 0.49
CA ASP A 19 -1.06 12.08 0.86
C ASP A 19 0.10 12.61 0.02
N VAL A 20 -0.12 13.74 -0.64
CA VAL A 20 0.74 14.26 -1.70
C VAL A 20 1.26 15.65 -1.36
N ILE A 21 2.56 15.85 -1.57
CA ILE A 21 3.22 17.16 -1.48
C ILE A 21 4.04 17.42 -2.73
N ARG A 22 4.35 18.70 -2.98
CA ARG A 22 5.38 19.12 -3.94
C ARG A 22 6.51 19.81 -3.20
N VAL A 23 7.74 19.41 -3.49
CA VAL A 23 8.97 20.09 -3.03
C VAL A 23 9.82 20.36 -4.25
N ASP A 24 10.11 21.64 -4.49
CA ASP A 24 10.81 22.11 -5.68
C ASP A 24 10.15 21.55 -6.96
N ASP A 25 10.88 20.84 -7.81
CA ASP A 25 10.40 20.30 -9.07
C ASP A 25 9.71 18.93 -8.95
N THR A 26 9.55 18.40 -7.73
CA THR A 26 9.21 17.00 -7.50
C THR A 26 7.95 16.83 -6.65
N TYR A 27 7.07 15.92 -7.05
CA TYR A 27 5.94 15.46 -6.25
C TYR A 27 6.30 14.19 -5.49
N TYR A 28 5.85 14.10 -4.24
CA TYR A 28 6.00 12.92 -3.39
C TYR A 28 4.64 12.49 -2.87
N MET A 29 4.40 11.18 -2.84
CA MET A 29 3.16 10.58 -2.35
C MET A 29 3.48 9.46 -1.37
N ILE A 30 3.05 9.60 -0.12
CA ILE A 30 3.05 8.50 0.85
C ILE A 30 1.74 7.70 0.68
N ASN A 31 1.80 6.39 0.84
CA ASN A 31 0.62 5.51 0.87
C ASN A 31 0.68 4.50 2.03
N THR A 32 -0.49 3.93 2.34
CA THR A 32 -0.65 2.90 3.36
C THR A 32 -0.05 1.55 2.92
N THR A 33 0.77 0.92 3.77
CA THR A 33 1.40 -0.39 3.49
C THR A 33 0.97 -1.51 4.44
N MET A 34 0.12 -1.24 5.43
CA MET A 34 -0.42 -2.24 6.35
C MET A 34 0.67 -3.09 7.03
N HIS A 35 0.63 -4.39 6.79
CA HIS A 35 1.49 -5.43 7.36
C HIS A 35 2.68 -5.76 6.46
N PHE A 36 2.86 -5.05 5.33
CA PHE A 36 4.00 -5.24 4.45
C PHE A 36 5.25 -4.51 4.96
N MET A 37 6.39 -5.19 4.90
CA MET A 37 7.69 -4.70 5.38
C MET A 37 8.76 -4.84 4.27
N PRO A 38 9.55 -3.81 3.92
CA PRO A 38 9.56 -2.47 4.50
C PRO A 38 8.24 -1.73 4.22
N GLY A 39 7.96 -0.67 4.96
CA GLY A 39 6.68 0.04 4.91
C GLY A 39 6.82 1.55 4.82
N GLY A 40 5.67 2.23 4.66
CA GLY A 40 5.61 3.66 4.39
C GLY A 40 6.27 4.00 3.07
N GLU A 41 5.74 3.44 1.98
CA GLU A 41 6.29 3.67 0.65
C GLU A 41 6.00 5.09 0.18
N ILE A 42 7.06 5.79 -0.20
CA ILE A 42 6.99 7.08 -0.86
C ILE A 42 7.22 6.86 -2.35
N LEU A 43 6.26 7.31 -3.15
CA LEU A 43 6.39 7.40 -4.60
C LEU A 43 6.81 8.80 -5.01
N ARG A 44 7.52 8.91 -6.14
CA ARG A 44 7.94 10.16 -6.76
C ARG A 44 7.30 10.35 -8.13
N SER A 45 6.94 11.60 -8.43
CA SER A 45 6.54 12.02 -9.77
C SER A 45 7.12 13.40 -10.13
N TYR A 46 7.28 13.65 -11.42
CA TYR A 46 7.58 14.98 -11.98
C TYR A 46 6.38 15.59 -12.72
N ASP A 47 5.27 14.86 -12.83
CA ASP A 47 4.10 15.22 -13.64
C ASP A 47 2.73 14.85 -13.02
N LEU A 48 2.69 14.26 -11.81
CA LEU A 48 1.53 13.67 -11.12
C LEU A 48 0.83 12.50 -11.85
N ILE A 49 1.27 12.13 -13.04
CA ILE A 49 0.67 11.09 -13.87
C ILE A 49 1.46 9.80 -13.73
N ASN A 50 2.77 9.88 -13.91
CA ASN A 50 3.69 8.77 -13.85
C ASN A 50 4.39 8.77 -12.49
N TRP A 51 4.45 7.60 -11.86
CA TRP A 51 4.99 7.45 -10.52
C TRP A 51 5.97 6.28 -10.47
N GLU A 52 7.04 6.45 -9.72
CA GLU A 52 8.01 5.41 -9.41
C GLU A 52 8.28 5.36 -7.91
N HIS A 53 8.81 4.24 -7.43
CA HIS A 53 9.26 4.11 -6.06
C HIS A 53 10.43 5.07 -5.77
N GLU A 54 10.36 5.82 -4.67
CA GLU A 54 11.45 6.67 -4.19
C GLU A 54 12.21 6.05 -3.02
N THR A 55 11.48 5.64 -1.97
CA THR A 55 12.02 5.05 -0.75
C THR A 55 10.92 4.38 0.07
N TYR A 56 11.31 3.50 0.99
CA TYR A 56 10.52 3.19 2.18
C TYR A 56 10.94 4.06 3.37
N VAL A 57 10.01 4.29 4.30
CA VAL A 57 10.26 5.09 5.52
C VAL A 57 10.85 4.23 6.64
N PHE A 58 10.50 2.94 6.69
CA PHE A 58 11.00 2.02 7.71
C PHE A 58 11.12 0.59 7.19
N ASP A 59 12.12 -0.13 7.68
CA ASP A 59 12.25 -1.58 7.47
C ASP A 59 11.26 -2.34 8.36
N THR A 60 11.18 -1.95 9.64
CA THR A 60 10.31 -2.57 10.65
C THR A 60 9.70 -1.53 11.57
N ILE A 61 8.60 -1.87 12.24
CA ILE A 61 7.93 -0.98 13.21
C ILE A 61 8.47 -1.26 14.62
N ASP A 62 7.79 -2.07 15.41
CA ASP A 62 8.15 -2.32 16.82
C ASP A 62 8.70 -3.74 17.04
N GLY A 63 8.58 -4.62 16.05
CA GLY A 63 8.98 -6.02 16.14
C GLY A 63 8.20 -6.79 17.19
N THR A 64 6.89 -6.50 17.29
CA THR A 64 5.98 -7.25 18.19
C THR A 64 5.86 -8.72 17.76
N PRO A 65 5.47 -9.63 18.67
CA PRO A 65 5.25 -11.04 18.30
C PRO A 65 4.28 -11.21 17.11
N ALA A 66 3.22 -10.38 17.04
CA ALA A 66 2.27 -10.40 15.93
C ALA A 66 2.87 -9.86 14.63
N GLN A 67 3.70 -8.81 14.68
CA GLN A 67 4.45 -8.30 13.52
C GLN A 67 5.44 -9.31 12.97
N LYS A 68 5.92 -10.26 13.78
CA LYS A 68 6.89 -11.30 13.43
C LYS A 68 6.27 -12.67 13.12
N LEU A 69 4.94 -12.77 13.10
CA LEU A 69 4.21 -14.04 12.97
C LEU A 69 4.67 -15.10 13.99
N GLU A 70 4.84 -14.71 15.26
CA GLU A 70 5.16 -15.63 16.35
C GLU A 70 3.90 -16.33 16.89
N GLY A 71 3.99 -17.65 17.10
CA GLY A 71 2.80 -18.46 17.43
C GLY A 71 1.80 -18.45 16.29
N ASP A 72 0.54 -18.13 16.55
CA ASP A 72 -0.51 -17.90 15.52
C ASP A 72 -0.92 -16.42 15.43
N LEU A 73 -0.12 -15.51 16.00
CA LEU A 73 -0.39 -14.07 15.99
C LEU A 73 -0.07 -13.46 14.63
N ASN A 74 -0.82 -12.44 14.24
CA ASN A 74 -0.61 -11.67 13.01
C ASN A 74 -1.19 -10.25 13.15
N ILE A 75 -0.84 -9.41 12.18
CA ILE A 75 -1.34 -8.04 12.01
C ILE A 75 -1.97 -7.82 10.64
N TYR A 76 -2.59 -8.83 10.04
CA TYR A 76 -3.39 -8.64 8.83
C TYR A 76 -4.46 -7.55 9.06
N GLY A 77 -4.64 -6.65 8.09
CA GLY A 77 -5.53 -5.48 8.22
C GLY A 77 -5.06 -4.44 9.25
N LYS A 78 -3.83 -4.56 9.78
CA LYS A 78 -3.22 -3.65 10.76
C LYS A 78 -1.81 -3.26 10.30
N GLY A 79 -0.96 -2.79 11.19
CA GLY A 79 0.31 -2.15 10.85
C GLY A 79 0.12 -0.67 10.54
N MET A 80 0.82 -0.15 9.53
CA MET A 80 0.73 1.26 9.12
C MET A 80 -0.58 1.51 8.37
N TRP A 81 -1.45 2.37 8.92
CA TRP A 81 -2.64 2.91 8.27
C TRP A 81 -2.35 4.30 7.65
N ALA A 82 -3.39 5.03 7.23
CA ALA A 82 -3.30 6.30 6.53
C ALA A 82 -2.22 7.21 7.13
N GLY A 83 -1.26 7.56 6.27
CA GLY A 83 -0.10 8.37 6.62
C GLY A 83 -0.19 9.77 6.03
N THR A 84 0.47 10.71 6.69
CA THR A 84 0.65 12.06 6.20
C THR A 84 2.12 12.35 5.90
N ILE A 85 2.39 13.13 4.86
CA ILE A 85 3.71 13.62 4.49
C ILE A 85 3.72 15.16 4.42
N ARG A 86 4.70 15.81 5.05
CA ARG A 86 4.87 17.27 5.01
C ARG A 86 6.33 17.63 4.82
N HIS A 87 6.58 18.75 4.16
CA HIS A 87 7.91 19.36 4.09
C HIS A 87 7.86 20.73 4.76
N HIS A 88 8.63 20.90 5.84
CA HIS A 88 8.62 22.12 6.64
C HIS A 88 10.04 22.47 7.09
N GLU A 89 10.46 23.71 6.86
CA GLU A 89 11.81 24.23 7.18
C GLU A 89 12.95 23.29 6.73
N GLY A 90 12.85 22.82 5.47
CA GLY A 90 13.85 21.94 4.86
C GLY A 90 13.90 20.53 5.47
N THR A 91 12.82 20.06 6.10
CA THR A 91 12.72 18.73 6.72
C THR A 91 11.45 18.05 6.22
N PHE A 92 11.57 16.79 5.80
CA PHE A 92 10.43 15.91 5.55
C PHE A 92 9.96 15.30 6.86
N TYR A 93 8.65 15.25 7.04
CA TYR A 93 7.96 14.61 8.14
C TYR A 93 6.95 13.61 7.57
N VAL A 94 6.98 12.38 8.08
CA VAL A 94 5.96 11.37 7.81
C VAL A 94 5.36 10.94 9.14
N ALA A 95 4.04 10.98 9.28
CA ALA A 95 3.37 10.50 10.48
C ALA A 95 2.20 9.58 10.13
N PHE A 96 1.95 8.59 10.97
CA PHE A 96 0.85 7.66 10.78
C PHE A 96 0.45 6.99 12.10
N SER A 97 -0.79 6.53 12.16
CA SER A 97 -1.25 5.65 13.23
C SER A 97 -0.98 4.19 12.88
N CYS A 98 -0.62 3.40 13.88
CA CYS A 98 -0.32 1.98 13.73
C CYS A 98 -1.32 1.15 14.51
N ASN A 99 -2.20 0.45 13.80
CA ASN A 99 -3.44 -0.06 14.39
C ASN A 99 -3.24 -1.24 15.36
N ASP A 100 -2.14 -1.99 15.23
CA ASP A 100 -1.78 -3.08 16.15
C ASP A 100 -1.10 -2.58 17.44
N THR A 101 -0.21 -1.60 17.33
CA THR A 101 0.50 -1.05 18.50
C THR A 101 -0.28 0.04 19.24
N LYS A 102 -1.33 0.59 18.62
CA LYS A 102 -2.11 1.74 19.10
C LYS A 102 -1.24 2.97 19.41
N LYS A 103 -0.19 3.15 18.63
CA LYS A 103 0.73 4.29 18.69
C LYS A 103 0.62 5.14 17.43
N THR A 104 0.99 6.40 17.56
CA THR A 104 1.24 7.29 16.44
C THR A 104 2.75 7.48 16.26
N TYR A 105 3.26 7.17 15.08
CA TYR A 105 4.68 7.32 14.76
C TYR A 105 4.92 8.60 13.98
N LEU A 106 6.05 9.24 14.25
CA LEU A 106 6.57 10.35 13.48
C LEU A 106 8.00 10.02 13.03
N TYR A 107 8.23 10.14 11.74
CA TYR A 107 9.53 10.01 11.09
C TYR A 107 9.92 11.38 10.54
N ARG A 108 11.18 11.78 10.71
CA ARG A 108 11.70 13.03 10.17
C ARG A 108 13.09 12.87 9.53
N SER A 109 13.31 13.51 8.39
CA SER A 109 14.58 13.48 7.66
C SER A 109 14.82 14.79 6.88
N LYS A 110 16.09 15.12 6.64
CA LYS A 110 16.49 16.25 5.76
C LYS A 110 16.53 15.85 4.28
N ASP A 111 16.61 14.56 4.00
CA ASP A 111 16.56 13.97 2.67
C ASP A 111 15.36 13.02 2.61
N ILE A 112 14.59 13.05 1.52
CA ILE A 112 13.43 12.17 1.33
C ILE A 112 13.82 10.69 1.43
N LYS A 113 15.08 10.33 1.13
CA LYS A 113 15.60 8.96 1.23
C LYS A 113 16.11 8.57 2.63
N GLY A 114 15.88 9.42 3.63
CA GLY A 114 16.40 9.20 4.96
C GLY A 114 17.88 9.59 5.13
N PRO A 115 18.55 9.11 6.19
CA PRO A 115 18.02 8.22 7.22
C PRO A 115 16.91 8.89 8.03
N TRP A 116 15.83 8.16 8.27
CA TRP A 116 14.68 8.65 9.02
C TRP A 116 14.91 8.53 10.53
N LYS A 117 14.69 9.63 11.26
CA LYS A 117 14.63 9.62 12.73
C LYS A 117 13.20 9.42 13.17
N ARG A 118 12.97 8.38 13.99
CA ARG A 118 11.66 8.02 14.50
C ARG A 118 11.43 8.50 15.94
N ASN A 119 10.23 8.99 16.23
CA ASN A 119 9.70 9.12 17.58
C ASN A 119 8.21 8.73 17.63
N ILE A 120 7.66 8.61 18.83
CA ILE A 120 6.22 8.43 19.06
C ILE A 120 5.62 9.80 19.39
N ILE A 121 4.40 10.05 18.92
CA ILE A 121 3.53 11.11 19.42
C ILE A 121 2.57 10.45 20.42
N GLU A 122 2.59 10.89 21.67
CA GLU A 122 1.69 10.40 22.71
C GLU A 122 0.23 10.57 22.27
N GLY A 123 -0.50 9.45 22.21
CA GLY A 123 -1.86 9.40 21.67
C GLY A 123 -1.98 8.49 20.45
N PHE A 124 -3.23 8.21 20.08
CA PHE A 124 -3.59 7.45 18.89
C PHE A 124 -4.42 8.33 17.96
N TYR A 125 -3.76 8.91 16.97
CA TYR A 125 -4.35 9.87 16.03
C TYR A 125 -4.78 9.12 14.75
N TYR A 126 -5.98 8.55 14.78
CA TYR A 126 -6.54 7.79 13.65
C TYR A 126 -6.75 8.70 12.43
N ASP A 127 -6.43 8.21 11.23
CA ASP A 127 -6.56 8.91 9.95
C ASP A 127 -6.12 10.37 9.97
N MET A 128 -4.89 10.57 10.41
CA MET A 128 -4.39 11.90 10.76
C MET A 128 -3.81 12.69 9.59
N SER A 129 -3.88 14.02 9.70
CA SER A 129 -3.05 14.95 8.93
C SER A 129 -2.27 15.89 9.84
N LEU A 130 -0.97 15.99 9.57
CA LEU A 130 -0.07 16.93 10.22
C LEU A 130 -0.11 18.28 9.51
N LEU A 131 -0.17 19.37 10.26
CA LEU A 131 -0.04 20.73 9.73
C LEU A 131 1.01 21.49 10.54
N PHE A 132 1.92 22.15 9.86
CA PHE A 132 2.79 23.17 10.45
C PHE A 132 2.25 24.56 10.12
N ASP A 133 2.03 25.39 11.14
CA ASP A 133 1.71 26.81 10.98
C ASP A 133 2.73 27.68 11.73
N GLY A 134 3.71 28.18 10.98
CA GLY A 134 4.89 28.80 11.56
C GLY A 134 5.61 27.80 12.46
N LYS A 135 5.76 28.14 13.74
CA LYS A 135 6.41 27.27 14.75
C LYS A 135 5.46 26.31 15.47
N ARG A 136 4.14 26.44 15.24
CA ARG A 136 3.13 25.59 15.86
C ARG A 136 2.88 24.38 14.95
N ALA A 137 2.62 23.24 15.56
CA ALA A 137 2.27 22.02 14.85
C ALA A 137 0.93 21.49 15.35
N PHE A 138 0.14 20.96 14.43
CA PHE A 138 -1.20 20.45 14.72
C PHE A 138 -1.40 19.12 14.05
N VAL A 139 -2.26 18.31 14.66
CA VAL A 139 -2.79 17.09 14.07
C VAL A 139 -4.30 17.19 14.01
N VAL A 140 -4.87 16.98 12.82
CA VAL A 140 -6.29 16.66 12.66
C VAL A 140 -6.43 15.15 12.59
N HIS A 141 -7.39 14.58 13.30
CA HIS A 141 -7.55 13.12 13.42
C HIS A 141 -8.96 12.74 13.86
N GLY A 142 -9.32 11.48 13.65
CA GLY A 142 -10.57 10.90 14.12
C GLY A 142 -11.35 10.23 13.00
N ASN A 143 -12.40 9.52 13.41
CA ASN A 143 -13.43 8.95 12.55
C ASN A 143 -14.78 9.33 13.17
N THR A 144 -15.73 9.79 12.35
CA THR A 144 -17.06 10.30 12.76
C THR A 144 -16.97 11.62 13.53
N GLU A 145 -16.22 11.64 14.64
CA GLU A 145 -15.81 12.84 15.36
C GLU A 145 -14.36 13.20 14.98
N VAL A 146 -14.18 14.36 14.35
CA VAL A 146 -12.86 14.82 13.90
C VAL A 146 -12.37 15.94 14.82
N TYR A 147 -11.18 15.73 15.38
CA TYR A 147 -10.54 16.61 16.36
C TYR A 147 -9.34 17.34 15.76
N LEU A 148 -9.11 18.57 16.21
CA LEU A 148 -7.87 19.32 16.01
C LEU A 148 -7.12 19.37 17.34
N THR A 149 -5.87 18.91 17.35
CA THR A 149 -4.98 18.91 18.51
C THR A 149 -3.67 19.60 18.18
N GLU A 150 -3.26 20.57 19.00
CA GLU A 150 -1.95 21.20 18.94
C GLU A 150 -0.90 20.30 19.60
N LEU A 151 0.23 20.12 18.94
CA LEU A 151 1.35 19.33 19.42
C LEU A 151 2.41 20.22 20.08
N ASN A 152 3.13 19.65 21.03
CA ASN A 152 4.30 20.31 21.61
C ASN A 152 5.42 20.50 20.56
N SER A 153 6.37 21.39 20.85
CA SER A 153 7.45 21.75 19.90
C SER A 153 8.38 20.58 19.53
N ASP A 154 8.47 19.57 20.39
CA ASP A 154 9.31 18.39 20.14
C ASP A 154 8.58 17.33 19.29
N LEU A 155 7.28 17.54 19.05
CA LEU A 155 6.37 16.64 18.35
C LEU A 155 6.29 15.27 19.02
N THR A 156 6.20 15.25 20.35
CA THR A 156 6.13 14.02 21.15
C THR A 156 4.77 13.79 21.80
N GLY A 157 3.84 14.75 21.70
CA GLY A 157 2.52 14.67 22.30
C GLY A 157 1.76 15.99 22.20
N PRO A 158 0.55 16.06 22.78
CA PRO A 158 -0.22 17.30 22.88
C PRO A 158 0.56 18.42 23.58
N ALA A 159 0.37 19.67 23.14
CA ALA A 159 0.87 20.84 23.85
C ALA A 159 0.07 21.08 25.13
N GLU A 160 0.75 21.35 26.24
CA GLU A 160 0.10 21.76 27.49
C GLU A 160 -0.65 23.09 27.29
N GLY A 161 -1.97 23.09 27.52
CA GLY A 161 -2.83 24.25 27.28
C GLY A 161 -3.03 24.61 25.80
N GLY A 162 -2.55 23.78 24.87
CA GLY A 162 -2.76 23.95 23.43
C GLY A 162 -4.20 23.63 23.00
N ILE A 163 -4.51 23.92 21.73
CA ILE A 163 -5.83 23.58 21.16
C ILE A 163 -6.06 22.07 21.24
N SER A 164 -7.22 21.64 21.73
CA SER A 164 -7.71 20.26 21.60
C SER A 164 -9.23 20.28 21.58
N ARG A 165 -9.84 20.15 20.41
CA ARG A 165 -11.30 20.27 20.27
C ARG A 165 -11.85 19.52 19.07
N LEU A 166 -13.12 19.15 19.15
CA LEU A 166 -13.94 18.69 18.03
C LEU A 166 -14.11 19.83 17.02
N ILE A 167 -13.90 19.55 15.73
CA ILE A 167 -14.02 20.52 14.64
C ILE A 167 -15.05 20.11 13.58
N VAL A 168 -15.28 18.81 13.38
CA VAL A 168 -16.32 18.26 12.50
C VAL A 168 -16.93 17.04 13.18
N ASN A 169 -18.24 16.84 13.02
CA ASN A 169 -18.95 15.68 13.57
C ASN A 169 -19.99 15.17 12.58
N ASP A 170 -20.03 13.87 12.37
CA ASP A 170 -21.15 13.16 11.73
C ASP A 170 -21.90 12.37 12.81
N PRO A 171 -23.01 12.87 13.38
CA PRO A 171 -23.61 12.24 14.55
C PRO A 171 -24.35 10.92 14.26
N ASP A 172 -24.61 10.57 12.99
CA ASP A 172 -25.41 9.39 12.62
C ASP A 172 -24.96 8.75 11.29
N PRO A 173 -23.68 8.33 11.16
CA PRO A 173 -23.19 7.71 9.94
C PRO A 173 -23.85 6.35 9.74
N LYS A 174 -24.39 6.12 8.53
CA LYS A 174 -25.05 4.84 8.21
C LYS A 174 -24.11 3.78 7.67
N ILE A 175 -23.05 4.20 6.96
CA ILE A 175 -22.09 3.30 6.32
C ILE A 175 -20.66 3.62 6.75
N LEU A 176 -20.20 4.85 6.48
CA LEU A 176 -18.89 5.35 6.89
C LEU A 176 -19.02 6.84 7.24
N GLY A 177 -18.62 7.22 8.46
CA GLY A 177 -18.55 8.63 8.89
C GLY A 177 -17.27 9.31 8.41
N TYR A 178 -17.14 10.61 8.69
CA TYR A 178 -15.96 11.38 8.27
C TYR A 178 -14.64 10.80 8.81
N GLU A 179 -13.69 10.52 7.92
CA GLU A 179 -12.32 10.11 8.24
C GLU A 179 -11.33 10.60 7.16
N GLY A 180 -10.12 10.03 7.11
CA GLY A 180 -9.10 10.36 6.12
C GLY A 180 -8.77 11.85 6.05
N SER A 181 -8.36 12.44 7.17
CA SER A 181 -8.17 13.90 7.26
C SER A 181 -6.98 14.37 6.43
N HIS A 182 -7.17 15.42 5.61
CA HIS A 182 -6.08 16.20 5.00
C HIS A 182 -6.29 17.70 5.26
N LEU A 183 -5.43 18.31 6.08
CA LEU A 183 -5.50 19.72 6.45
C LEU A 183 -4.39 20.54 5.77
N TYR A 184 -4.78 21.61 5.09
CA TYR A 184 -3.88 22.55 4.43
C TYR A 184 -4.08 23.97 4.91
N LYS A 185 -3.00 24.76 4.93
CA LYS A 185 -3.06 26.23 5.02
C LYS A 185 -2.67 26.82 3.66
N ILE A 186 -3.60 27.49 3.00
CA ILE A 186 -3.40 28.07 1.66
C ILE A 186 -3.95 29.50 1.67
N ASP A 187 -3.12 30.48 1.31
CA ASP A 187 -3.47 31.92 1.32
C ASP A 187 -4.12 32.39 2.64
N GLY A 188 -3.60 31.90 3.77
CA GLY A 188 -4.03 32.31 5.11
C GLY A 188 -5.30 31.62 5.62
N ARG A 189 -5.96 30.77 4.82
CA ARG A 189 -7.15 29.99 5.21
C ARG A 189 -6.80 28.51 5.38
N TYR A 190 -7.64 27.80 6.15
CA TYR A 190 -7.47 26.39 6.48
C TYR A 190 -8.52 25.56 5.75
N TYR A 191 -8.08 24.50 5.07
CA TYR A 191 -8.89 23.63 4.24
C TYR A 191 -8.74 22.20 4.73
N LEU A 192 -9.80 21.64 5.29
CA LEU A 192 -9.87 20.26 5.79
C LEU A 192 -10.67 19.42 4.81
N PHE A 193 -10.00 18.49 4.14
CA PHE A 193 -10.62 17.45 3.34
C PHE A 193 -10.85 16.20 4.18
N LEU A 194 -12.00 15.55 3.96
CA LEU A 194 -12.45 14.34 4.63
C LEU A 194 -13.16 13.43 3.62
N ILE A 195 -13.08 12.14 3.85
CA ILE A 195 -13.88 11.11 3.18
C ILE A 195 -15.04 10.70 4.07
N HIS A 196 -16.20 10.42 3.47
CA HIS A 196 -17.26 9.60 4.07
C HIS A 196 -18.00 8.82 2.99
N SER A 197 -19.00 8.02 3.37
CA SER A 197 -19.92 7.40 2.42
C SER A 197 -21.31 8.01 2.53
N LEU A 198 -22.00 8.11 1.39
CA LEU A 198 -23.44 8.40 1.38
C LEU A 198 -24.21 7.43 2.31
N PRO A 199 -25.30 7.90 2.96
CA PRO A 199 -26.00 7.12 3.97
C PRO A 199 -26.86 5.99 3.39
N ASP A 200 -27.23 6.05 2.12
CA ASP A 200 -28.16 5.12 1.44
C ASP A 200 -27.45 4.04 0.61
N ARG A 201 -26.17 4.25 0.25
CA ARG A 201 -25.36 3.32 -0.56
C ARG A 201 -23.88 3.59 -0.36
N TRP A 202 -23.05 2.57 -0.60
CA TRP A 202 -21.61 2.80 -0.73
C TRP A 202 -21.35 3.75 -1.88
N MET A 203 -20.75 4.90 -1.58
CA MET A 203 -20.29 5.89 -2.54
C MET A 203 -19.32 6.81 -1.82
N ARG A 204 -18.03 6.62 -2.08
CA ARG A 204 -16.97 7.43 -1.47
C ARG A 204 -17.15 8.89 -1.90
N THR A 205 -17.28 9.78 -0.92
CA THR A 205 -17.65 11.19 -1.11
C THR A 205 -16.65 12.08 -0.39
N GLU A 206 -16.11 13.07 -1.12
CA GLU A 206 -15.17 14.04 -0.58
C GLU A 206 -15.95 15.21 0.02
N ALA A 207 -15.61 15.56 1.26
CA ALA A 207 -16.10 16.73 1.95
C ALA A 207 -14.96 17.72 2.19
N LEU A 208 -15.29 19.02 2.15
CA LEU A 208 -14.36 20.10 2.45
C LEU A 208 -14.98 21.00 3.51
N TYR A 209 -14.20 21.24 4.57
CA TYR A 209 -14.51 22.21 5.61
C TYR A 209 -13.43 23.29 5.64
N VAL A 210 -13.87 24.55 5.68
CA VAL A 210 -12.98 25.71 5.59
C VAL A 210 -13.08 26.56 6.86
N SER A 211 -11.96 27.10 7.32
CA SER A 211 -11.91 28.10 8.38
C SER A 211 -10.87 29.18 8.10
N ASP A 212 -11.08 30.37 8.65
CA ASP A 212 -10.11 31.48 8.56
C ASP A 212 -9.09 31.44 9.73
N SER A 213 -9.33 30.61 10.75
CA SER A 213 -8.40 30.38 11.86
C SER A 213 -8.52 28.96 12.42
N LEU A 214 -7.45 28.44 13.04
CA LEU A 214 -7.46 27.13 13.69
C LEU A 214 -8.35 27.09 14.94
N GLU A 215 -8.57 28.24 15.55
CA GLU A 215 -9.50 28.45 16.67
C GLU A 215 -10.96 28.64 16.21
N GLY A 216 -11.17 28.98 14.92
CA GLY A 216 -12.46 29.32 14.34
C GLY A 216 -13.32 28.11 13.97
N GLU A 217 -14.58 28.34 13.62
CA GLU A 217 -15.46 27.27 13.15
C GLU A 217 -15.03 26.79 11.76
N PHE A 218 -15.01 25.48 11.57
CA PHE A 218 -14.82 24.85 10.26
C PHE A 218 -16.20 24.65 9.63
N ARG A 219 -16.44 25.28 8.48
CA ARG A 219 -17.73 25.27 7.79
C ARG A 219 -17.59 24.62 6.42
N GLY A 220 -18.52 23.73 6.08
CA GLY A 220 -18.46 23.02 4.81
C GLY A 220 -19.37 21.81 4.75
N GLY A 221 -19.03 20.87 3.88
CA GLY A 221 -19.78 19.66 3.59
C GLY A 221 -19.30 19.00 2.29
N ASP A 222 -20.16 18.18 1.69
CA ASP A 222 -19.85 17.44 0.47
C ASP A 222 -19.51 18.38 -0.69
N ILE A 223 -18.37 18.12 -1.34
CA ILE A 223 -17.92 18.88 -2.51
C ILE A 223 -17.68 18.00 -3.74
N TYR A 224 -17.57 16.68 -3.57
CA TYR A 224 -17.31 15.79 -4.70
C TYR A 224 -17.87 14.39 -4.46
N CYS A 225 -18.79 13.96 -5.33
CA CYS A 225 -19.46 12.66 -5.28
C CYS A 225 -19.58 12.10 -6.70
N GLU A 226 -18.45 11.76 -7.30
CA GLU A 226 -18.33 11.37 -8.72
C GLU A 226 -17.53 10.08 -8.86
N SER A 227 -17.80 9.33 -9.93
CA SER A 227 -17.08 8.11 -10.29
C SER A 227 -16.29 8.27 -11.59
N LEU A 228 -15.14 7.59 -11.70
CA LEU A 228 -14.34 7.55 -12.93
C LEU A 228 -14.99 6.70 -14.05
N SER A 229 -15.94 5.84 -13.70
CA SER A 229 -16.64 4.92 -14.59
C SER A 229 -18.10 4.79 -14.18
N ASP A 230 -18.88 3.99 -14.91
CA ASP A 230 -20.30 3.73 -14.59
C ASP A 230 -20.50 2.95 -13.26
N ARG A 231 -19.41 2.47 -12.64
CA ARG A 231 -19.44 1.91 -11.28
C ARG A 231 -19.64 3.01 -10.24
N PRO A 232 -20.63 2.90 -9.34
CA PRO A 232 -20.91 3.91 -8.32
C PRO A 232 -20.05 3.69 -7.06
N ASP A 233 -18.73 3.66 -7.20
CA ASP A 233 -17.77 3.47 -6.09
C ASP A 233 -17.22 4.77 -5.52
N GLY A 234 -17.31 5.87 -6.26
CA GLY A 234 -16.89 7.20 -5.82
C GLY A 234 -15.38 7.41 -5.85
N LEU A 235 -14.99 8.67 -5.78
CA LEU A 235 -13.62 9.14 -5.76
C LEU A 235 -13.47 10.10 -4.59
N ALA A 236 -12.70 9.71 -3.59
CA ALA A 236 -12.48 10.50 -2.40
C ALA A 236 -11.28 9.97 -1.61
N GLN A 237 -11.00 10.58 -0.46
CA GLN A 237 -9.84 10.37 0.38
C GLN A 237 -8.53 10.62 -0.36
N GLY A 238 -7.85 11.66 0.10
CA GLY A 238 -6.57 12.05 -0.42
C GLY A 238 -6.39 13.56 -0.29
N GLY A 239 -5.33 14.03 -0.93
CA GLY A 239 -4.89 15.41 -0.79
C GLY A 239 -5.02 16.23 -2.06
N ILE A 240 -4.90 17.55 -1.89
CA ILE A 240 -4.64 18.48 -2.99
C ILE A 240 -3.17 18.88 -3.04
N VAL A 241 -2.68 19.18 -4.23
CA VAL A 241 -1.33 19.67 -4.47
C VAL A 241 -1.33 20.70 -5.59
N GLU A 242 -0.52 21.75 -5.43
CA GLU A 242 -0.32 22.80 -6.44
C GLU A 242 0.77 22.38 -7.44
N GLY A 243 0.45 22.46 -8.72
CA GLY A 243 1.34 22.22 -9.84
C GLY A 243 2.30 23.38 -10.14
N PRO A 244 3.23 23.23 -11.10
CA PRO A 244 4.21 24.25 -11.42
C PRO A 244 3.61 25.53 -12.01
N ASN A 245 2.36 25.48 -12.53
CA ASN A 245 1.69 26.64 -13.12
C ASN A 245 0.64 27.27 -12.20
N GLY A 246 0.58 26.85 -10.93
CA GLY A 246 -0.43 27.31 -9.96
C GLY A 246 -1.79 26.61 -10.07
N ASP A 247 -1.94 25.69 -11.01
CA ASP A 247 -3.08 24.79 -11.10
C ASP A 247 -3.07 23.78 -9.95
N HIS A 248 -4.25 23.46 -9.42
CA HIS A 248 -4.37 22.51 -8.31
C HIS A 248 -4.90 21.17 -8.83
N HIS A 249 -4.44 20.09 -8.20
CA HIS A 249 -4.91 18.74 -8.47
C HIS A 249 -5.23 18.06 -7.16
N ALA A 250 -6.29 17.25 -7.14
CA ALA A 250 -6.54 16.28 -6.10
C ALA A 250 -6.01 14.91 -6.54
N VAL A 251 -5.30 14.23 -5.65
CA VAL A 251 -4.96 12.82 -5.80
C VAL A 251 -5.83 12.04 -4.83
N LEU A 252 -6.84 11.38 -5.38
CA LEU A 252 -7.83 10.59 -4.64
C LEU A 252 -7.65 9.11 -4.97
N PHE A 253 -8.49 8.23 -4.43
CA PHE A 253 -8.57 6.85 -4.92
C PHE A 253 -10.02 6.35 -5.06
N ARG A 254 -10.16 5.21 -5.74
CA ARG A 254 -11.38 4.40 -5.77
C ARG A 254 -11.07 2.95 -5.37
N ASP A 255 -12.09 2.26 -4.90
CA ASP A 255 -12.03 0.81 -4.71
C ASP A 255 -12.13 0.10 -6.08
N ASN A 256 -11.32 -0.93 -6.31
CA ASN A 256 -11.31 -1.66 -7.58
C ASN A 256 -11.20 -3.18 -7.36
N GLY A 257 -12.07 -3.70 -6.51
CA GLY A 257 -12.19 -5.14 -6.26
C GLY A 257 -10.87 -5.75 -5.80
N ALA A 258 -10.58 -6.98 -6.26
CA ALA A 258 -9.39 -7.71 -5.83
C ALA A 258 -8.06 -7.00 -6.13
N LEU A 259 -8.00 -6.14 -7.16
CA LEU A 259 -6.81 -5.33 -7.45
C LEU A 259 -6.44 -4.37 -6.30
N GLY A 260 -7.42 -3.98 -5.49
CA GLY A 260 -7.25 -3.05 -4.38
C GLY A 260 -7.73 -1.64 -4.70
N ARG A 261 -7.12 -0.65 -4.06
CA ARG A 261 -7.51 0.76 -4.08
C ARG A 261 -6.57 1.54 -4.99
N ILE A 262 -7.10 2.11 -6.05
CA ILE A 262 -6.30 2.66 -7.15
C ILE A 262 -6.38 4.20 -7.22
N PRO A 263 -5.24 4.92 -7.31
CA PRO A 263 -5.23 6.37 -7.28
C PRO A 263 -5.68 7.02 -8.60
N VAL A 264 -6.34 8.16 -8.47
CA VAL A 264 -6.94 8.94 -9.56
C VAL A 264 -6.60 10.42 -9.34
N VAL A 265 -6.19 11.10 -10.40
CA VAL A 265 -5.94 12.54 -10.38
C VAL A 265 -7.16 13.29 -10.92
N VAL A 266 -7.65 14.27 -10.17
CA VAL A 266 -8.74 15.16 -10.56
C VAL A 266 -8.23 16.60 -10.57
N PRO A 267 -8.36 17.35 -11.68
CA PRO A 267 -8.03 18.77 -11.66
C PRO A 267 -9.01 19.55 -10.77
N VAL A 268 -8.47 20.49 -10.00
CA VAL A 268 -9.23 21.30 -9.04
C VAL A 268 -8.98 22.78 -9.31
N THR A 269 -10.05 23.58 -9.21
CA THR A 269 -9.97 25.04 -9.35
C THR A 269 -10.20 25.68 -8.00
N LYS A 270 -9.32 26.59 -7.59
CA LYS A 270 -9.55 27.40 -6.39
C LYS A 270 -10.68 28.40 -6.63
N THR A 271 -11.61 28.52 -5.68
CA THR A 271 -12.73 29.47 -5.70
C THR A 271 -12.72 30.32 -4.42
N GLU A 272 -13.64 31.29 -4.32
CA GLU A 272 -13.79 32.09 -3.09
C GLU A 272 -14.27 31.23 -1.90
N GLU A 273 -15.08 30.21 -2.19
CA GLU A 273 -15.65 29.25 -1.24
C GLU A 273 -14.67 28.13 -0.88
N GLY A 274 -13.64 27.90 -1.71
CA GLY A 274 -12.56 26.96 -1.46
C GLY A 274 -12.05 26.30 -2.73
N PHE A 275 -12.57 25.13 -3.05
CA PHE A 275 -12.12 24.33 -4.19
C PHE A 275 -13.29 23.69 -4.94
N ALA A 276 -13.27 23.80 -6.26
CA ALA A 276 -14.22 23.15 -7.16
C ALA A 276 -13.52 22.07 -7.99
N PHE A 277 -13.99 20.82 -7.86
CA PHE A 277 -13.44 19.67 -8.56
C PHE A 277 -14.03 19.59 -9.97
N LYS A 278 -13.20 19.28 -10.97
CA LYS A 278 -13.71 18.97 -12.30
C LYS A 278 -14.30 17.56 -12.32
N LYS A 279 -15.19 17.29 -13.28
CA LYS A 279 -15.65 15.93 -13.57
C LYS A 279 -14.44 15.02 -13.83
N PRO A 280 -14.40 13.79 -13.29
CA PRO A 280 -13.26 12.92 -13.50
C PRO A 280 -13.20 12.50 -14.97
N SER A 281 -11.99 12.34 -15.49
CA SER A 281 -11.73 11.95 -16.88
C SER A 281 -10.72 10.81 -16.92
N LYS A 282 -10.95 9.84 -17.81
CA LYS A 282 -9.94 8.82 -18.12
C LYS A 282 -8.72 9.44 -18.79
N CYS A 283 -8.90 10.41 -19.69
CA CYS A 283 -7.76 11.11 -20.30
C CYS A 283 -7.41 12.32 -19.45
N ILE A 284 -6.16 12.40 -19.01
CA ILE A 284 -5.65 13.53 -18.24
C ILE A 284 -4.40 14.10 -18.89
N GLU A 285 -4.10 15.34 -18.55
CA GLU A 285 -2.89 16.04 -18.97
C GLU A 285 -2.35 16.89 -17.82
N ASN A 286 -1.03 16.99 -17.75
CA ASN A 286 -0.36 17.83 -16.78
C ASN A 286 1.01 18.28 -17.29
N THR A 287 1.66 19.19 -16.57
CA THR A 287 3.00 19.69 -16.87
C THR A 287 4.05 18.85 -16.14
N SER A 288 4.92 18.21 -16.92
CA SER A 288 6.13 17.58 -16.38
C SER A 288 7.22 18.61 -16.16
N THR A 289 7.82 18.61 -14.97
CA THR A 289 9.02 19.38 -14.66
C THR A 289 10.27 18.75 -15.27
N ARG A 290 10.27 17.43 -15.47
CA ARG A 290 11.35 16.64 -16.09
C ARG A 290 10.83 15.73 -17.21
N PRO A 291 10.54 16.28 -18.41
CA PRO A 291 9.86 15.54 -19.47
C PRO A 291 10.67 14.39 -20.07
N ASP A 292 12.00 14.42 -19.91
CA ASP A 292 12.90 13.36 -20.39
C ASP A 292 13.17 12.27 -19.33
N HIS A 293 12.56 12.38 -18.14
CA HIS A 293 12.73 11.40 -17.08
C HIS A 293 12.05 10.08 -17.42
N VAL A 294 12.76 8.97 -17.19
CA VAL A 294 12.23 7.62 -17.40
C VAL A 294 11.90 7.02 -16.04
N TYR A 295 10.61 6.82 -15.80
CA TYR A 295 10.11 6.26 -14.55
C TYR A 295 10.35 4.75 -14.46
N LYS A 296 10.84 4.30 -13.31
CA LYS A 296 10.96 2.88 -12.98
C LYS A 296 9.59 2.27 -12.68
N PRO A 297 9.32 1.02 -13.11
CA PRO A 297 8.06 0.35 -12.80
C PRO A 297 7.96 -0.03 -11.31
N LEU A 298 6.74 0.00 -10.75
CA LEU A 298 6.47 -0.38 -9.34
C LEU A 298 6.48 -1.90 -9.08
N ALA A 299 6.47 -2.70 -10.14
CA ALA A 299 6.57 -4.15 -10.08
C ALA A 299 7.29 -4.63 -11.34
N GLY A 300 8.02 -5.73 -11.24
CA GLY A 300 8.91 -6.20 -12.28
C GLY A 300 9.62 -7.51 -11.97
N SER A 301 10.29 -8.04 -12.99
CA SER A 301 11.08 -9.27 -12.90
C SER A 301 12.29 -9.12 -12.00
N ASP A 302 12.74 -10.23 -11.42
CA ASP A 302 13.94 -10.33 -10.61
C ASP A 302 14.69 -11.63 -10.91
N ASP A 303 15.94 -11.51 -11.36
CA ASP A 303 16.85 -12.63 -11.55
C ASP A 303 17.59 -13.01 -10.26
N PHE A 304 17.34 -12.27 -9.16
CA PHE A 304 17.93 -12.40 -7.84
C PHE A 304 19.47 -12.34 -7.80
N LYS A 305 20.08 -11.77 -8.84
CA LYS A 305 21.52 -11.53 -8.87
C LYS A 305 21.90 -10.28 -8.10
N ALA A 306 23.20 -10.04 -7.99
CA ALA A 306 23.71 -8.81 -7.38
C ALA A 306 23.19 -7.59 -8.14
N ASP A 307 22.39 -6.76 -7.47
CA ASP A 307 21.84 -5.53 -7.99
C ASP A 307 22.35 -4.35 -7.14
N PRO A 308 22.95 -3.30 -7.74
CA PRO A 308 23.38 -2.12 -7.02
C PRO A 308 22.21 -1.28 -6.46
N ASP A 309 21.00 -1.43 -7.00
CA ASP A 309 19.79 -0.69 -6.61
C ASP A 309 18.98 -1.43 -5.53
N LYS A 310 19.63 -2.24 -4.69
CA LYS A 310 18.99 -2.83 -3.50
C LYS A 310 18.58 -1.74 -2.53
N ASP A 311 17.38 -1.88 -1.99
CA ASP A 311 16.83 -1.00 -0.98
C ASP A 311 16.82 -1.73 0.37
N SER A 312 15.65 -2.08 0.91
CA SER A 312 15.54 -2.80 2.17
C SER A 312 15.85 -4.29 2.06
N PHE A 313 16.39 -4.84 3.15
CA PHE A 313 16.66 -6.28 3.34
C PHE A 313 17.55 -6.92 2.26
N GLY A 314 18.19 -6.11 1.40
CA GLY A 314 19.01 -6.55 0.27
C GLY A 314 18.20 -7.15 -0.89
N PHE A 315 16.93 -6.78 -1.03
CA PHE A 315 16.11 -7.07 -2.21
C PHE A 315 15.89 -5.78 -3.02
N LYS A 316 15.46 -5.92 -4.28
CA LYS A 316 15.01 -4.76 -5.07
C LYS A 316 13.81 -4.09 -4.39
N SER A 317 13.67 -2.78 -4.56
CA SER A 317 12.62 -1.98 -3.92
C SER A 317 11.18 -2.38 -4.28
N LEU A 318 10.98 -3.17 -5.33
CA LEU A 318 9.66 -3.71 -5.70
C LEU A 318 9.17 -4.85 -4.79
N TRP A 319 10.04 -5.39 -3.92
CA TRP A 319 9.71 -6.49 -3.00
C TRP A 319 9.38 -5.98 -1.61
N GLN A 320 8.28 -6.47 -1.06
CA GLN A 320 7.94 -6.34 0.36
C GLN A 320 7.62 -7.72 0.94
N PHE A 321 8.03 -7.97 2.17
CA PHE A 321 7.62 -9.13 2.93
C PHE A 321 6.21 -8.98 3.48
N ASN A 322 5.44 -10.06 3.48
CA ASN A 322 4.26 -10.19 4.33
C ASN A 322 4.74 -10.36 5.78
N HIS A 323 4.53 -9.34 6.62
CA HIS A 323 5.07 -9.22 7.98
C HIS A 323 6.59 -9.03 8.05
N GLU A 324 7.12 -8.82 9.27
CA GLU A 324 8.56 -8.65 9.50
C GLU A 324 9.32 -9.94 9.15
N PRO A 325 10.35 -9.88 8.28
CA PRO A 325 11.09 -11.07 7.89
C PRO A 325 12.06 -11.53 8.98
N ASP A 326 12.26 -12.85 9.07
CA ASP A 326 13.40 -13.45 9.76
C ASP A 326 14.50 -13.76 8.75
N LEU A 327 15.42 -12.82 8.58
CA LEU A 327 16.51 -12.93 7.60
C LEU A 327 17.45 -14.11 7.86
N SER A 328 17.46 -14.70 9.07
CA SER A 328 18.28 -15.88 9.37
C SER A 328 17.79 -17.14 8.64
N LEU A 329 16.54 -17.12 8.17
CA LEU A 329 15.91 -18.18 7.38
C LEU A 329 15.98 -17.93 5.87
N ILE A 330 16.67 -16.85 5.45
CA ILE A 330 16.85 -16.49 4.06
C ILE A 330 18.33 -16.66 3.70
N ARG A 331 18.59 -17.41 2.63
CA ARG A 331 19.92 -17.51 2.02
C ARG A 331 19.83 -17.08 0.57
N ARG A 332 20.75 -16.22 0.12
CA ARG A 332 20.83 -15.78 -1.27
C ARG A 332 22.11 -16.31 -1.91
N ASP A 333 22.00 -16.85 -3.10
CA ASP A 333 23.11 -17.18 -3.99
C ASP A 333 23.02 -16.22 -5.18
N GLU A 334 23.64 -15.04 -5.02
CA GLU A 334 23.55 -13.94 -5.99
C GLU A 334 24.34 -14.24 -7.28
N GLU A 335 25.26 -15.21 -7.24
CA GLU A 335 25.98 -15.67 -8.44
C GLU A 335 25.04 -16.51 -9.32
N LYS A 336 24.28 -17.41 -8.69
CA LYS A 336 23.30 -18.25 -9.40
C LYS A 336 21.97 -17.56 -9.66
N GLY A 337 21.65 -16.50 -8.92
CA GLY A 337 20.35 -15.84 -9.00
C GLY A 337 19.26 -16.63 -8.27
N GLU A 338 19.56 -17.12 -7.07
CA GLU A 338 18.67 -17.97 -6.29
C GLU A 338 18.44 -17.42 -4.88
N VAL A 339 17.18 -17.43 -4.44
CA VAL A 339 16.78 -17.09 -3.07
C VAL A 339 16.20 -18.32 -2.42
N TYR A 340 16.69 -18.67 -1.24
CA TYR A 340 16.28 -19.83 -0.48
C TYR A 340 15.58 -19.41 0.80
N VAL A 341 14.41 -20.00 1.06
CA VAL A 341 13.60 -19.73 2.24
C VAL A 341 13.39 -21.03 3.01
N ARG A 342 13.75 -21.02 4.31
CA ARG A 342 13.57 -22.15 5.22
C ARG A 342 12.29 -22.02 6.04
N THR A 343 11.57 -23.12 6.23
CA THR A 343 10.37 -23.15 7.07
C THR A 343 10.72 -22.93 8.54
N ALA A 344 10.05 -21.95 9.17
CA ALA A 344 10.31 -21.54 10.55
C ALA A 344 9.60 -22.42 11.59
N LYS A 345 8.38 -22.85 11.27
CA LYS A 345 7.44 -23.53 12.18
C LYS A 345 6.48 -24.42 11.40
N VAL A 346 5.85 -25.35 12.10
CA VAL A 346 4.72 -26.15 11.60
C VAL A 346 3.44 -25.33 11.74
N THR A 347 2.63 -25.27 10.68
CA THR A 347 1.33 -24.61 10.66
C THR A 347 0.44 -25.15 9.54
N ASP A 348 -0.87 -25.23 9.79
CA ASP A 348 -1.85 -25.55 8.74
C ASP A 348 -2.29 -24.31 7.94
N LYS A 349 -1.89 -23.11 8.37
CA LYS A 349 -2.27 -21.85 7.73
C LYS A 349 -1.09 -21.32 6.95
N VAL A 350 -1.18 -21.34 5.62
CA VAL A 350 -0.10 -20.78 4.79
C VAL A 350 0.15 -19.31 5.12
N THR A 351 -0.87 -18.52 5.50
CA THR A 351 -0.74 -17.12 5.96
C THR A 351 0.08 -16.94 7.26
N GLN A 352 0.47 -18.04 7.92
CA GLN A 352 1.40 -18.03 9.04
C GLN A 352 2.85 -18.37 8.63
N ALA A 353 3.11 -18.57 7.35
CA ALA A 353 4.46 -18.77 6.84
C ALA A 353 5.28 -17.48 6.96
N LYS A 354 6.49 -17.60 7.52
CA LYS A 354 7.45 -16.49 7.55
C LYS A 354 8.04 -16.27 6.17
N ASN A 355 8.52 -15.04 5.95
CA ASN A 355 9.35 -14.66 4.81
C ASN A 355 8.68 -14.85 3.45
N MET A 356 7.36 -14.66 3.37
CA MET A 356 6.74 -14.56 2.04
C MET A 356 7.18 -13.25 1.39
N LEU A 357 7.79 -13.35 0.22
CA LEU A 357 8.24 -12.20 -0.56
C LEU A 357 7.14 -11.82 -1.55
N THR A 358 6.72 -10.56 -1.57
CA THR A 358 5.51 -10.12 -2.31
C THR A 358 5.75 -8.92 -3.22
N GLN A 359 5.07 -8.88 -4.38
CA GLN A 359 4.90 -7.69 -5.21
C GLN A 359 3.42 -7.40 -5.44
N ARG A 360 3.07 -6.13 -5.65
CA ARG A 360 1.72 -5.73 -6.08
C ARG A 360 1.35 -6.40 -7.40
N THR A 361 0.08 -6.77 -7.56
CA THR A 361 -0.48 -7.02 -8.90
C THR A 361 -0.69 -5.69 -9.64
N LEU A 362 -0.64 -5.72 -10.96
CA LEU A 362 -0.87 -4.55 -11.82
C LEU A 362 -2.03 -4.85 -12.77
N GLY A 363 -3.04 -3.99 -12.80
CA GLY A 363 -4.18 -4.11 -13.70
C GLY A 363 -3.92 -3.51 -15.09
N PRO A 364 -4.80 -3.81 -16.06
CA PRO A 364 -5.93 -4.74 -15.94
C PRO A 364 -5.52 -6.22 -16.04
N LEU A 365 -4.36 -6.52 -16.64
CA LEU A 365 -3.83 -7.87 -16.78
C LEU A 365 -2.40 -7.89 -16.24
N CYS A 366 -2.04 -8.94 -15.53
CA CYS A 366 -0.65 -9.22 -15.17
C CYS A 366 -0.42 -10.70 -14.98
N SER A 367 0.85 -11.10 -14.97
CA SER A 367 1.22 -12.46 -14.57
C SER A 367 2.55 -12.46 -13.81
N ALA A 368 2.76 -13.51 -13.02
CA ALA A 368 4.05 -13.80 -12.42
C ALA A 368 4.42 -15.25 -12.70
N GLU A 369 5.69 -15.49 -12.94
CA GLU A 369 6.25 -16.81 -13.17
C GLU A 369 7.55 -16.99 -12.40
N VAL A 370 7.78 -18.18 -11.83
CA VAL A 370 8.95 -18.45 -11.01
C VAL A 370 9.36 -19.92 -11.11
N THR A 371 10.66 -20.18 -11.03
CA THR A 371 11.18 -21.55 -10.90
C THR A 371 11.38 -21.86 -9.42
N VAL A 372 10.78 -22.96 -8.96
CA VAL A 372 10.92 -23.46 -7.59
C VAL A 372 11.80 -24.71 -7.58
N ASP A 373 12.83 -24.70 -6.75
CA ASP A 373 13.68 -25.86 -6.41
C ASP A 373 13.22 -26.43 -5.07
N ALA A 374 12.60 -27.62 -5.12
CA ALA A 374 12.06 -28.33 -3.97
C ALA A 374 12.96 -29.47 -3.46
N SER A 375 14.20 -29.58 -3.96
CA SER A 375 15.13 -30.66 -3.61
C SER A 375 15.46 -30.77 -2.11
N ARG A 376 15.18 -29.70 -1.35
CA ARG A 376 15.39 -29.59 0.11
C ARG A 376 14.09 -29.45 0.91
N LEU A 377 12.94 -29.69 0.30
CA LEU A 377 11.69 -29.79 1.04
C LEU A 377 11.67 -31.07 1.89
N LYS A 378 11.05 -30.97 3.06
CA LYS A 378 10.74 -32.11 3.93
C LYS A 378 9.29 -32.53 3.75
N GLU A 379 8.98 -33.74 4.21
CA GLU A 379 7.63 -34.28 4.26
C GLU A 379 6.65 -33.28 4.88
N GLY A 380 5.59 -32.93 4.13
CA GLY A 380 4.60 -31.93 4.55
C GLY A 380 4.96 -30.47 4.31
N ASP A 381 6.10 -30.17 3.69
CA ASP A 381 6.39 -28.84 3.18
C ASP A 381 5.68 -28.57 1.84
N THR A 382 5.33 -27.31 1.62
CA THR A 382 4.86 -26.80 0.34
C THR A 382 5.52 -25.46 0.04
N ALA A 383 6.02 -25.31 -1.18
CA ALA A 383 6.59 -24.06 -1.68
C ALA A 383 5.93 -23.65 -3.00
N GLY A 384 5.78 -22.35 -3.26
CA GLY A 384 5.13 -21.94 -4.50
C GLY A 384 4.92 -20.45 -4.70
N LEU A 385 4.00 -20.17 -5.62
CA LEU A 385 3.53 -18.85 -6.01
C LEU A 385 2.05 -18.71 -5.64
N MET A 386 1.74 -17.66 -4.90
CA MET A 386 0.42 -17.39 -4.34
C MET A 386 -0.11 -16.04 -4.84
N LEU A 387 -1.44 -15.93 -4.95
CA LEU A 387 -2.12 -14.63 -4.88
C LEU A 387 -2.57 -14.41 -3.44
N LEU A 388 -1.84 -13.53 -2.74
CA LEU A 388 -2.07 -13.20 -1.34
C LEU A 388 -3.16 -12.14 -1.23
N GLN A 389 -4.24 -12.50 -0.54
CA GLN A 389 -5.34 -11.64 -0.10
C GLN A 389 -6.07 -12.36 1.05
N GLY A 390 -7.16 -11.81 1.59
CA GLY A 390 -7.98 -12.53 2.58
C GLY A 390 -8.54 -13.85 2.02
N LYS A 391 -8.98 -13.87 0.75
CA LYS A 391 -9.23 -15.10 0.00
C LYS A 391 -8.08 -15.40 -0.94
N TYR A 392 -7.04 -16.04 -0.40
CA TYR A 392 -5.87 -16.44 -1.18
C TYR A 392 -6.11 -17.71 -2.00
N SER A 393 -5.29 -17.88 -3.01
CA SER A 393 -5.10 -19.14 -3.74
C SER A 393 -3.63 -19.26 -4.15
N TYR A 394 -3.17 -20.47 -4.44
CA TYR A 394 -1.79 -20.67 -4.87
C TYR A 394 -1.61 -21.88 -5.77
N VAL A 395 -0.47 -21.89 -6.45
CA VAL A 395 0.12 -23.06 -7.09
C VAL A 395 1.50 -23.30 -6.49
N GLY A 396 1.87 -24.55 -6.31
CA GLY A 396 3.10 -24.93 -5.63
C GLY A 396 3.55 -26.35 -5.93
N ILE A 397 4.58 -26.74 -5.20
CA ILE A 397 5.12 -28.10 -5.13
C ILE A 397 5.16 -28.55 -3.67
N THR A 398 4.74 -29.78 -3.41
CA THR A 398 4.79 -30.43 -2.10
C THR A 398 5.39 -31.81 -2.22
N VAL A 399 5.93 -32.34 -1.11
CA VAL A 399 6.48 -33.70 -1.04
C VAL A 399 5.67 -34.54 -0.04
N LYS A 400 5.26 -35.72 -0.49
CA LYS A 400 4.53 -36.72 0.31
C LYS A 400 5.09 -38.11 0.05
N ASP A 401 5.52 -38.79 1.10
CA ASP A 401 6.10 -40.14 1.06
C ASP A 401 7.22 -40.26 0.00
N GLY A 402 8.03 -39.20 -0.13
CA GLY A 402 9.13 -39.11 -1.09
C GLY A 402 8.72 -38.85 -2.55
N THR A 403 7.43 -38.62 -2.83
CA THR A 403 6.91 -38.26 -4.15
C THR A 403 6.58 -36.78 -4.19
N TYR A 404 6.97 -36.09 -5.27
CA TYR A 404 6.64 -34.69 -5.49
C TYR A 404 5.29 -34.54 -6.20
N TYR A 405 4.54 -33.50 -5.82
CA TYR A 405 3.26 -33.17 -6.41
C TYR A 405 3.21 -31.69 -6.76
N ALA A 406 2.74 -31.37 -7.96
CA ALA A 406 2.24 -30.04 -8.27
C ALA A 406 0.92 -29.90 -7.52
N VAL A 407 0.76 -28.83 -6.76
CA VAL A 407 -0.44 -28.57 -5.98
C VAL A 407 -1.04 -27.23 -6.37
N MET A 408 -2.35 -27.20 -6.57
CA MET A 408 -3.13 -25.97 -6.62
C MET A 408 -4.10 -25.99 -5.45
N ASP A 409 -4.16 -24.90 -4.69
CA ASP A 409 -5.13 -24.72 -3.62
C ASP A 409 -5.86 -23.39 -3.83
N ALA A 410 -7.18 -23.48 -3.92
CA ALA A 410 -8.05 -22.32 -4.02
C ALA A 410 -9.13 -22.41 -2.95
N ALA A 411 -9.07 -21.54 -1.95
CA ALA A 411 -10.01 -21.52 -0.83
C ALA A 411 -10.21 -22.90 -0.16
N GLY A 412 -9.15 -23.70 -0.04
CA GLY A 412 -9.18 -25.03 0.58
C GLY A 412 -9.59 -26.17 -0.36
N GLU A 413 -9.93 -25.89 -1.61
CA GLU A 413 -10.06 -26.92 -2.65
C GLU A 413 -8.69 -27.22 -3.24
N THR A 414 -8.13 -28.38 -2.87
CA THR A 414 -6.80 -28.80 -3.30
C THR A 414 -6.86 -29.75 -4.50
N ARG A 415 -6.00 -29.52 -5.50
CA ARG A 415 -5.75 -30.43 -6.63
C ARG A 415 -4.28 -30.77 -6.69
N GLU A 416 -3.99 -32.03 -6.96
CA GLU A 416 -2.62 -32.56 -6.96
C GLU A 416 -2.34 -33.39 -8.21
N GLU A 417 -1.18 -33.16 -8.82
CA GLU A 417 -0.67 -33.93 -9.94
C GLU A 417 0.73 -34.43 -9.62
N ILE A 418 1.01 -35.70 -9.86
CA ILE A 418 2.33 -36.30 -9.61
C ILE A 418 3.37 -35.61 -10.50
N LEU A 419 4.48 -35.22 -9.88
CA LEU A 419 5.66 -34.69 -10.56
C LEU A 419 6.81 -35.69 -10.53
N ALA A 420 7.53 -35.77 -11.64
CA ALA A 420 8.72 -36.61 -11.77
C ALA A 420 10.01 -35.92 -11.29
N ASP A 421 9.99 -34.61 -11.14
CA ASP A 421 11.15 -33.75 -10.87
C ASP A 421 10.90 -32.95 -9.58
N ASP A 422 11.98 -32.58 -8.88
CA ASP A 422 11.97 -31.71 -7.71
C ASP A 422 12.04 -30.22 -8.09
N LYS A 423 12.14 -29.92 -9.39
CA LYS A 423 12.03 -28.56 -9.94
C LYS A 423 10.74 -28.36 -10.72
N ILE A 424 10.12 -27.20 -10.52
CA ILE A 424 8.88 -26.83 -11.21
C ILE A 424 8.90 -25.35 -11.61
N ARG A 425 8.35 -25.05 -12.79
CA ARG A 425 8.03 -23.70 -13.22
C ARG A 425 6.56 -23.41 -12.93
N LEU A 426 6.30 -22.38 -12.15
CA LEU A 426 4.96 -22.02 -11.69
C LEU A 426 4.56 -20.66 -12.26
N ARG A 427 3.32 -20.54 -12.73
CA ARG A 427 2.77 -19.28 -13.25
C ARG A 427 1.39 -18.98 -12.66
N ALA A 428 1.13 -17.70 -12.42
CA ALA A 428 -0.19 -17.17 -12.12
C ALA A 428 -0.51 -16.03 -13.10
N GLU A 429 -1.70 -16.06 -13.71
CA GLU A 429 -2.21 -15.01 -14.61
C GLU A 429 -3.46 -14.39 -13.99
N CYS A 430 -3.48 -13.06 -13.85
CA CYS A 430 -4.58 -12.32 -13.25
C CYS A 430 -5.30 -11.45 -14.28
N ASP A 431 -6.62 -11.37 -14.16
CA ASP A 431 -7.50 -10.52 -14.97
C ASP A 431 -8.43 -9.70 -14.08
N PHE A 432 -8.16 -8.40 -13.99
CA PHE A 432 -8.93 -7.40 -13.26
C PHE A 432 -9.78 -6.52 -14.20
N THR A 433 -9.82 -6.86 -15.50
CA THR A 433 -10.58 -6.10 -16.50
C THR A 433 -12.03 -6.05 -16.08
N ASP A 434 -12.58 -4.84 -15.98
CA ASP A 434 -13.97 -4.62 -15.60
C ASP A 434 -14.38 -5.45 -14.38
N GLY A 435 -13.51 -5.52 -13.36
CA GLY A 435 -13.73 -6.22 -12.07
C GLY A 435 -14.00 -7.71 -12.18
N LYS A 436 -13.42 -8.36 -13.19
CA LYS A 436 -13.46 -9.82 -13.32
C LYS A 436 -12.78 -10.53 -12.15
N ASP A 437 -11.70 -9.95 -11.63
CA ASP A 437 -10.97 -10.38 -10.44
C ASP A 437 -10.66 -11.89 -10.44
N GLU A 438 -10.13 -12.41 -11.54
CA GLU A 438 -9.81 -13.84 -11.69
C GLU A 438 -8.31 -14.12 -11.73
N VAL A 439 -7.90 -15.27 -11.20
CA VAL A 439 -6.56 -15.82 -11.36
C VAL A 439 -6.60 -17.24 -11.94
N ARG A 440 -5.68 -17.54 -12.87
CA ARG A 440 -5.44 -18.88 -13.40
C ARG A 440 -4.01 -19.32 -13.10
N TYR A 441 -3.86 -20.59 -12.71
CA TYR A 441 -2.56 -21.16 -12.36
C TYR A 441 -2.06 -22.18 -13.37
N PHE A 442 -0.73 -22.24 -13.50
CA PHE A 442 -0.06 -23.19 -14.36
C PHE A 442 1.16 -23.82 -13.67
N ALA A 443 1.37 -25.10 -13.94
CA ALA A 443 2.53 -25.89 -13.56
C ALA A 443 3.21 -26.40 -14.83
N ASN A 444 4.49 -26.06 -15.04
CA ASN A 444 5.27 -26.41 -16.24
C ASN A 444 4.54 -26.08 -17.56
N GLY A 445 3.89 -24.92 -17.61
CA GLY A 445 3.14 -24.43 -18.77
C GLY A 445 1.77 -25.09 -19.00
N ARG A 446 1.32 -25.99 -18.11
CA ARG A 446 -0.02 -26.61 -18.16
C ARG A 446 -0.91 -26.01 -17.08
N ALA A 447 -2.15 -25.68 -17.44
CA ALA A 447 -3.11 -25.20 -16.46
C ALA A 447 -3.40 -26.29 -15.41
N ILE A 448 -3.48 -25.89 -14.14
CA ILE A 448 -3.83 -26.77 -13.03
C ILE A 448 -4.99 -26.14 -12.25
N GLY A 449 -6.06 -26.92 -12.10
CA GLY A 449 -7.31 -26.43 -11.53
C GLY A 449 -8.09 -25.48 -12.44
N GLU A 450 -9.16 -24.93 -11.89
CA GLU A 450 -10.02 -23.97 -12.57
C GLU A 450 -9.61 -22.53 -12.21
N PRO A 451 -9.99 -21.52 -13.03
CA PRO A 451 -9.85 -20.13 -12.63
C PRO A 451 -10.51 -19.86 -11.27
N PHE A 452 -9.83 -19.09 -10.42
CA PHE A 452 -10.32 -18.70 -9.11
C PHE A 452 -10.71 -17.23 -9.10
N HIS A 453 -11.90 -16.93 -8.58
CA HIS A 453 -12.36 -15.56 -8.38
C HIS A 453 -11.82 -15.04 -7.04
N MET A 454 -10.97 -14.01 -7.12
CA MET A 454 -10.39 -13.31 -5.99
C MET A 454 -11.41 -12.35 -5.38
N GLU A 455 -11.26 -12.04 -4.10
CA GLU A 455 -12.17 -11.14 -3.39
C GLU A 455 -11.41 -10.24 -2.43
N PHE A 456 -11.65 -8.94 -2.55
CA PHE A 456 -11.15 -7.97 -1.59
C PHE A 456 -11.95 -8.06 -0.29
N THR A 457 -11.30 -8.42 0.80
CA THR A 457 -11.88 -8.47 2.14
C THR A 457 -11.13 -7.54 3.10
N LEU A 458 -11.81 -7.14 4.17
CA LEU A 458 -11.23 -6.30 5.23
C LEU A 458 -10.20 -7.06 6.10
N GLU A 459 -10.03 -8.37 5.91
CA GLU A 459 -9.08 -9.16 6.71
C GLU A 459 -7.64 -8.69 6.47
N HIS A 460 -7.25 -8.52 5.20
CA HIS A 460 -5.95 -7.96 4.85
C HIS A 460 -6.03 -6.45 4.59
N PHE A 461 -7.18 -5.98 4.06
CA PHE A 461 -7.43 -4.60 3.64
C PHE A 461 -6.41 -4.07 2.61
N THR A 462 -5.94 -4.97 1.74
CA THR A 462 -4.99 -4.71 0.65
C THR A 462 -5.42 -5.45 -0.61
N GLY A 463 -5.01 -4.91 -1.76
CA GLY A 463 -5.13 -5.58 -3.05
C GLY A 463 -4.33 -6.88 -3.11
N ALA A 464 -4.68 -7.72 -4.08
CA ALA A 464 -4.03 -9.00 -4.31
C ALA A 464 -2.56 -8.79 -4.70
N ARG A 465 -1.68 -9.63 -4.14
CA ARG A 465 -0.23 -9.59 -4.40
C ARG A 465 0.29 -10.95 -4.83
N PHE A 466 1.21 -10.96 -5.79
CA PHE A 466 2.00 -12.17 -6.03
C PHE A 466 2.92 -12.40 -4.84
N ALA A 467 2.95 -13.62 -4.31
CA ALA A 467 3.73 -13.99 -3.14
C ALA A 467 4.50 -15.30 -3.35
N LEU A 468 5.80 -15.28 -3.12
CA LEU A 468 6.64 -16.48 -3.03
C LEU A 468 6.58 -16.99 -1.59
N PHE A 469 6.23 -18.25 -1.37
CA PHE A 469 6.03 -18.78 -0.02
C PHE A 469 6.64 -20.17 0.17
N VAL A 470 6.97 -20.51 1.41
CA VAL A 470 7.31 -21.87 1.87
C VAL A 470 6.70 -22.09 3.24
N TYR A 471 5.95 -23.16 3.45
CA TYR A 471 5.39 -23.51 4.77
C TYR A 471 5.39 -25.02 5.00
N SER A 472 5.29 -25.43 6.27
CA SER A 472 5.32 -26.84 6.66
C SER A 472 4.09 -27.22 7.49
N LYS A 473 3.46 -28.35 7.16
CA LYS A 473 2.37 -28.95 7.95
C LYS A 473 2.82 -30.06 8.90
N LYS A 474 4.06 -30.55 8.79
CA LYS A 474 4.54 -31.71 9.58
C LYS A 474 5.86 -31.46 10.29
N GLU A 475 6.89 -30.99 9.58
CA GLU A 475 8.23 -30.81 10.14
C GLU A 475 8.92 -29.56 9.59
N ALA A 476 9.22 -28.60 10.48
CA ALA A 476 9.96 -27.41 10.11
C ALA A 476 11.44 -27.69 9.75
N GLY A 477 12.05 -26.73 9.05
CA GLY A 477 13.46 -26.72 8.70
C GLY A 477 13.79 -27.22 7.29
N GLY A 478 12.79 -27.61 6.49
CA GLY A 478 12.98 -27.77 5.04
C GLY A 478 13.10 -26.41 4.34
N GLU A 479 13.64 -26.42 3.12
CA GLU A 479 14.06 -25.21 2.40
C GLU A 479 13.68 -25.32 0.92
N ALA A 480 13.15 -24.25 0.34
CA ALA A 480 12.91 -24.16 -1.11
C ALA A 480 13.71 -23.02 -1.73
N GLY A 481 14.15 -23.22 -2.97
CA GLY A 481 14.79 -22.20 -3.79
C GLY A 481 13.83 -21.55 -4.77
N PHE A 482 13.98 -20.25 -4.99
CA PHE A 482 13.27 -19.47 -6.00
C PHE A 482 14.28 -18.83 -6.93
N SER A 483 14.03 -18.90 -8.24
CA SER A 483 14.87 -18.30 -9.26
C SER A 483 14.05 -17.84 -10.47
N ASP A 484 14.63 -16.94 -11.26
CA ASP A 484 14.07 -16.47 -12.53
C ASP A 484 12.61 -15.98 -12.38
N PHE A 485 12.39 -15.03 -11.46
CA PHE A 485 11.07 -14.45 -11.27
C PHE A 485 10.76 -13.50 -12.43
N VAL A 486 9.74 -13.83 -13.23
CA VAL A 486 9.33 -13.05 -14.40
C VAL A 486 7.97 -12.42 -14.12
N TYR A 487 7.89 -11.10 -14.25
CA TYR A 487 6.65 -10.33 -14.15
C TYR A 487 6.16 -9.93 -15.55
N GLY A 488 4.98 -10.39 -15.94
CA GLY A 488 4.32 -10.04 -17.19
C GLY A 488 3.23 -8.99 -17.02
N ARG A 489 3.07 -8.11 -18.01
CA ARG A 489 2.00 -7.12 -18.13
C ARG A 489 1.21 -7.35 -19.41
#